data_AF-A0A2W6CS59-F1
#
_entry.id   AF-A0A2W6CS59-F1
#
_cell.length_a   1.000
_cell.length_b   1.000
_cell.length_c   1.000
_cell.angle_alpha   90.00
_cell.angle_beta   90.00
_cell.angle_gamma   90.00
#
_symmetry.space_group_name_H-M   'P 1'
#
loop_
_entity.id
_entity.type
_entity.pdbx_description
1 polymer ?
#
loop_
_entity_poly.entity_id
_entity_poly.type
_entity_poly.pdbx_seq_one_letter_code
_entity_poly.pdbx_strand_id
1 'polypeptide(L)' 'MTDLVTYADLTTSPSGLPVNPGHHLAMAAWCYGPDHVVTRSLAEARPELLAAVSRVEDRLTEPVMQALRAGMAVAATVA' A
#
# COMPACT_ATOMS: atom_id res chain seq x y z
N MET A 1 8.61 -1.55 10.94
CA MET A 1 7.32 -0.83 11.08
C MET A 1 7.04 0.07 9.87
N THR A 2 8.03 0.73 9.29
CA THR A 2 7.86 1.63 8.14
C THR A 2 7.17 0.98 6.93
N ASP A 3 7.63 -0.20 6.48
CA ASP A 3 7.03 -0.92 5.34
C ASP A 3 5.51 -1.12 5.47
N LEU A 4 5.03 -1.48 6.66
CA LEU A 4 3.61 -1.75 6.88
C LEU A 4 2.77 -0.48 6.81
N VAL A 5 3.27 0.63 7.36
CA VAL A 5 2.58 1.92 7.31
C VAL A 5 2.57 2.44 5.87
N THR A 6 3.70 2.35 5.17
CA THR A 6 3.78 2.70 3.74
C THR A 6 2.85 1.86 2.89
N TYR A 7 2.79 0.55 3.13
CA TYR A 7 1.82 -0.33 2.47
C TYR A 7 0.39 0.14 2.72
N ALA A 8 0.00 0.32 3.99
CA ALA A 8 -1.36 0.72 4.33
C ALA A 8 -1.77 2.06 3.72
N ASP A 9 -0.89 3.06 3.74
CA ASP A 9 -1.10 4.40 3.16
C ASP A 9 -1.29 4.35 1.64
N LEU A 10 -0.45 3.58 0.95
CA LEU A 10 -0.47 3.54 -0.52
C LEU A 10 -1.54 2.62 -1.09
N THR A 11 -1.96 1.58 -0.37
CA THR A 11 -2.93 0.58 -0.87
C THR A 11 -4.35 0.78 -0.36
N THR A 12 -4.60 1.75 0.53
CA THR A 12 -5.92 1.94 1.16
C THR A 12 -6.43 3.35 0.92
N SER A 13 -7.65 3.48 0.42
CA SER A 13 -8.32 4.77 0.28
C SER A 13 -8.76 5.33 1.63
N PRO A 14 -9.10 6.63 1.74
CA PRO A 14 -9.68 7.19 2.96
C PRO A 14 -10.98 6.49 3.42
N SER A 15 -11.69 5.85 2.49
CA SER A 15 -12.90 5.05 2.78
C SER A 15 -12.59 3.57 3.08
N GLY A 16 -11.31 3.20 3.21
CA GLY A 16 -10.89 1.83 3.50
C GLY A 16 -10.87 0.90 2.28
N LEU A 17 -11.00 1.42 1.06
CA LEU A 17 -11.07 0.60 -0.15
C LEU A 17 -9.68 0.32 -0.73
N PRO A 18 -9.44 -0.86 -1.32
CA PRO A 18 -8.17 -1.15 -1.97
C PRO A 18 -7.95 -0.21 -3.16
N VAL A 19 -6.73 0.30 -3.29
CA VAL A 19 -6.30 1.16 -4.40
C VAL A 19 -4.95 0.71 -4.93
N ASN A 20 -4.69 1.00 -6.21
CA ASN A 20 -3.38 0.71 -6.80
C ASN A 20 -2.35 1.74 -6.29
N PRO A 21 -1.23 1.31 -5.71
CA PRO A 21 -0.24 2.20 -5.10
C PRO A 21 0.43 3.13 -6.14
N GLY A 22 0.66 2.64 -7.36
CA GLY A 22 1.25 3.43 -8.44
C GLY A 22 0.31 4.54 -8.92
N HIS A 23 -0.99 4.26 -9.02
CA HIS A 23 -2.01 5.27 -9.31
C HIS A 23 -2.18 6.26 -8.16
N HIS A 24 -2.15 5.78 -6.91
CA HIS A 24 -2.28 6.64 -5.73
C HIS A 24 -1.13 7.65 -5.66
N LEU A 25 0.12 7.22 -5.89
CA LEU A 25 1.28 8.11 -5.97
C LEU A 25 1.18 9.11 -7.12
N ALA A 26 0.66 8.70 -8.28
CA ALA A 26 0.45 9.59 -9.42
C ALA A 26 -0.61 10.65 -9.12
N MET A 27 -1.70 10.28 -8.47
CA MET A 27 -2.74 11.21 -8.01
C MET A 27 -2.17 12.19 -6.98
N ALA A 28 -1.39 11.71 -6.00
CA ALA A 28 -0.75 12.56 -5.01
C ALA A 28 0.15 13.62 -5.67
N ALA A 29 0.99 13.22 -6.62
CA ALA A 29 1.82 14.16 -7.39
C ALA A 29 0.98 15.16 -8.21
N TRP A 30 -0.12 14.70 -8.82
CA TRP A 30 -1.02 15.55 -9.60
C TRP A 30 -1.66 16.67 -8.76
N CYS A 31 -2.00 16.40 -7.50
CA CYS A 31 -2.58 17.40 -6.58
C CYS A 31 -1.66 18.61 -6.33
N TYR A 32 -0.34 18.46 -6.46
CA TYR A 32 0.63 19.53 -6.20
C TYR A 32 1.17 20.21 -7.48
N GLY A 33 1.09 19.54 -8.63
CA GLY A 33 1.65 20.02 -9.90
C GLY A 33 3.14 19.73 -10.08
N PRO A 34 3.67 19.81 -11.30
CA PRO A 34 4.98 19.26 -11.68
C PRO A 34 6.18 19.96 -11.01
N ASP A 35 6.10 21.26 -10.76
CA ASP A 35 7.23 22.05 -10.22
C ASP A 35 7.28 22.09 -8.69
N HIS A 36 6.30 21.48 -8.03
CA HIS A 36 6.20 21.50 -6.58
C HIS A 36 7.21 20.56 -5.92
N VAL A 37 7.75 20.97 -4.76
CA VAL A 37 8.74 20.18 -4.01
C VAL A 37 8.22 18.78 -3.68
N VAL A 38 6.94 18.66 -3.30
CA VAL A 38 6.32 17.36 -3.00
C VAL A 38 6.32 16.43 -4.22
N THR A 39 6.03 16.95 -5.41
CA THR A 39 6.05 16.16 -6.64
C THR A 39 7.44 15.62 -6.95
N ARG A 40 8.49 16.44 -6.78
CA ARG A 40 9.87 16.00 -6.94
C ARG A 40 10.26 14.96 -5.90
N SER A 41 9.97 15.21 -4.62
CA SER A 41 10.25 14.26 -3.53
C SER A 41 9.51 12.92 -3.72
N LEU A 42 8.26 12.96 -4.18
CA LEU A 42 7.51 11.74 -4.51
C LEU A 42 8.14 10.99 -5.69
N ALA A 43 8.60 11.69 -6.73
CA ALA A 43 9.26 11.06 -7.87
C ALA A 43 10.57 10.36 -7.46
N GLU A 44 11.38 11.00 -6.61
CA GLU A 44 12.63 10.45 -6.07
C GLU A 44 12.36 9.24 -5.16
N ALA A 45 11.36 9.33 -4.29
CA ALA A 45 11.03 8.27 -3.32
C ALA A 45 10.24 7.11 -3.93
N ARG A 46 9.58 7.31 -5.09
CA ARG A 46 8.66 6.34 -5.71
C ARG A 46 9.23 4.91 -5.79
N PRO A 47 10.48 4.67 -6.22
CA PRO A 47 11.01 3.31 -6.29
C PRO A 47 11.02 2.62 -4.92
N GLU A 48 11.47 3.29 -3.87
CA GLU A 48 11.53 2.70 -2.52
C GLU A 48 10.14 2.55 -1.90
N LEU A 49 9.23 3.51 -2.15
CA LEU A 49 7.84 3.42 -1.70
C LEU A 49 7.13 2.19 -2.29
N LEU A 50 7.32 1.94 -3.59
CA LEU A 50 6.78 0.75 -4.25
C LEU A 50 7.49 -0.54 -3.81
N ALA A 51 8.80 -0.48 -3.53
CA ALA A 51 9.53 -1.63 -2.97
C ALA A 51 9.02 -2.00 -1.58
N ALA A 52 8.71 -1.02 -0.73
CA ALA A 52 8.12 -1.25 0.59
C ALA A 52 6.75 -1.95 0.49
N VAL A 53 5.91 -1.53 -0.48
CA VAL A 53 4.65 -2.22 -0.80
C VAL A 53 4.91 -3.67 -1.19
N SER A 54 5.80 -3.91 -2.15
CA SER A 54 6.15 -5.26 -2.62
C SER A 54 6.61 -6.17 -1.48
N ARG A 55 7.49 -5.67 -0.58
CA ARG A 55 7.96 -6.46 0.57
C ARG A 55 6.84 -6.89 1.51
N VAL A 56 5.78 -6.08 1.64
CA VAL A 56 4.60 -6.47 2.44
C VAL A 56 3.74 -7.45 1.66
N GLU A 57 3.50 -7.22 0.38
CA GLU A 57 2.76 -8.17 -0.49
C GLU A 57 3.42 -9.56 -0.48
N ASP A 58 4.75 -9.64 -0.61
CA ASP A 58 5.51 -10.88 -0.56
C ASP A 58 5.28 -11.61 0.77
N ARG A 59 5.43 -10.91 1.91
CA ARG A 59 5.15 -11.46 3.25
C ARG A 59 3.71 -11.95 3.38
N LEU A 60 2.78 -11.23 2.78
CA LEU A 60 1.37 -11.61 2.79
C LEU A 60 1.09 -12.88 1.97
N THR A 61 1.92 -13.19 0.98
CA THR A 61 1.84 -14.46 0.22
C THR A 61 2.50 -15.64 0.93
N GLU A 62 3.23 -15.41 2.03
CA GLU A 62 3.82 -16.49 2.81
C GLU A 62 2.74 -17.47 3.31
N PRO A 63 2.99 -18.80 3.28
CA PRO A 63 1.99 -19.81 3.63
C PRO A 63 1.37 -19.60 5.02
N VAL A 64 2.17 -19.15 5.98
CA VAL A 64 1.70 -18.86 7.36
C VAL A 64 0.68 -17.72 7.35
N MET A 65 0.98 -16.62 6.65
CA MET A 65 0.06 -15.48 6.57
C MET A 65 -1.21 -15.79 5.77
N GLN A 66 -1.10 -16.61 4.73
CA GLN A 66 -2.26 -17.08 3.97
C GLN A 66 -3.17 -17.98 4.82
N ALA A 67 -2.60 -18.91 5.59
CA ALA A 67 -3.35 -19.76 6.50
C ALA A 67 -4.07 -18.94 7.59
N LEU A 68 -3.39 -17.95 8.18
CA LEU A 68 -3.99 -17.05 9.17
C LEU A 68 -5.16 -16.24 8.58
N ARG A 69 -5.01 -15.69 7.37
CA ARG A 69 -6.07 -14.96 6.68
C ARG A 69 -7.28 -15.82 6.36
N ALA A 70 -7.05 -17.05 5.87
CA ALA A 70 -8.13 -17.99 5.60
C ALA A 70 -8.91 -18.33 6.89
N GLY A 71 -8.21 -18.57 8.00
CA GLY A 71 -8.83 -18.79 9.30
C GLY A 71 -9.69 -17.62 9.79
N MET A 72 -9.20 -16.38 9.63
CA MET A 72 -9.96 -15.17 9.99
C MET A 72 -11.21 -14.96 9.13
N ALA A 73 -11.12 -15.23 7.82
CA ALA A 73 -12.26 -15.12 6.92
C ALA A 73 -13.36 -16.15 7.26
N VAL A 74 -12.97 -17.38 7.60
CA VAL A 74 -13.90 -18.42 8.06
C VAL A 74 -14.58 -17.99 9.37
N ALA A 75 -13.84 -17.44 10.34
CA ALA A 75 -14.41 -16.94 11.59
C ALA A 75 -15.42 -15.78 11.36
N ALA A 76 -15.14 -14.87 10.44
CA ALA A 76 -16.03 -13.76 10.11
C ALA A 76 -17.31 -14.16 9.36
N THR A 77 -17.37 -15.37 8.78
CA THR A 77 -18.53 -15.87 8.04
C THR A 77 -19.50 -16.67 8.93
N VAL A 78 -19.04 -17.09 10.11
CA VAL A 78 -19.79 -17.94 11.06
C VAL A 78 -20.39 -17.13 12.22
N ALA A 79 -20.05 -15.85 12.34
CA ALA A 79 -20.60 -14.89 13.30
C ALA A 79 -21.71 -14.04 12.67
#